data_AF-A0A968QCZ9-F1
#
_entry.id   AF-A0A968QCZ9-F1
#
_cell.length_a   1.000
_cell.length_b   1.000
_cell.length_c   1.000
_cell.angle_alpha   90.00
_cell.angle_beta   90.00
_cell.angle_gamma   90.00
#
_symmetry.space_group_name_H-M   'P 1'
#
loop_
_entity.id
_entity.type
_entity.pdbx_description
1 polymer ?
#
loop_
_entity_poly.entity_id
_entity_poly.type
_entity_poly.pdbx_seq_one_letter_code
_entity_poly.pdbx_strand_id
1 'polypeptide(L)'
;MFRFEVESPGTVVIELGTLEEEPNNFDTYLRLFDESGNEINFNDDIDEENRFSRITTELALGTYYAGVSGYSNADYEPNVAGMVWQEKQGTTPCSFVLTTTILMA
;
A
#
# COMPACT_ATOMS: atom_id res chain seq x y z
N MET A 1 -7.29 3.27 4.37
CA MET A 1 -7.33 1.83 4.09
C MET A 1 -8.17 1.60 2.85
N PHE A 2 -7.72 0.74 1.94
CA PHE A 2 -8.42 0.31 0.72
C PHE A 2 -8.87 -1.13 0.91
N ARG A 3 -10.14 -1.43 0.59
CA ARG A 3 -10.68 -2.79 0.61
C ARG A 3 -10.66 -3.35 -0.81
N PHE A 4 -10.27 -4.61 -0.96
CA PHE A 4 -10.41 -5.34 -2.22
C PHE A 4 -10.80 -6.80 -1.97
N GLU A 5 -11.33 -7.43 -3.01
CA GLU A 5 -11.72 -8.84 -2.99
C GLU A 5 -10.84 -9.63 -3.95
N VAL A 6 -10.36 -10.77 -3.49
CA VAL A 6 -9.69 -11.77 -4.31
C VAL A 6 -10.76 -12.79 -4.71
N GLU A 7 -11.17 -12.73 -5.98
CA GLU A 7 -12.24 -13.59 -6.50
C GLU A 7 -11.73 -14.99 -6.91
N SER A 8 -10.42 -15.11 -7.16
CA SER A 8 -9.74 -16.38 -7.43
C SER A 8 -8.38 -16.39 -6.72
N PRO A 9 -7.99 -17.49 -6.07
CA PRO A 9 -6.65 -17.61 -5.50
C PRO A 9 -5.56 -17.39 -6.56
N GLY A 10 -4.47 -16.75 -6.16
CA GLY A 10 -3.31 -16.54 -7.02
C GLY A 10 -2.42 -15.40 -6.56
N THR A 11 -1.42 -15.09 -7.38
CA THR A 11 -0.49 -13.99 -7.13
C THR A 11 -1.21 -12.66 -7.29
N VAL A 12 -1.17 -11.85 -6.23
CA VAL A 12 -1.64 -10.47 -6.23
C VAL A 12 -0.45 -9.54 -6.10
N VAL A 13 -0.38 -8.56 -7.00
CA VAL A 13 0.57 -7.45 -6.94
C VAL A 13 -0.19 -6.21 -6.49
N ILE A 14 0.28 -5.59 -5.40
CA ILE A 14 -0.22 -4.34 -4.85
C ILE A 14 0.94 -3.36 -4.89
N GLU A 15 0.83 -2.32 -5.72
CA GLU A 15 1.92 -1.38 -5.97
C GLU A 15 1.43 0.06 -5.80
N LEU A 16 2.27 0.87 -5.15
CA LEU A 16 2.10 2.32 -5.06
C LEU A 16 2.93 3.00 -6.16
N GLY A 17 2.39 4.08 -6.67
CA GLY A 17 3.10 4.99 -7.57
C GLY A 17 2.53 6.40 -7.48
N THR A 18 3.06 7.30 -8.29
CA THR A 18 2.56 8.67 -8.41
C THR A 18 2.05 8.94 -9.82
N LEU A 19 1.14 9.92 -9.93
CA LEU A 19 0.75 10.51 -11.22
C LEU A 19 1.65 11.70 -11.61
N GLU A 20 2.56 12.09 -10.73
CA GLU A 20 3.47 13.22 -10.95
C GLU A 20 4.73 12.80 -11.71
N GLU A 21 5.25 13.68 -12.55
CA GLU A 21 6.42 13.39 -13.39
C GLU A 21 7.76 13.36 -12.60
N GLU A 22 7.79 13.93 -11.40
CA GLU A 22 8.98 14.03 -10.53
C GLU A 22 8.72 13.38 -9.16
N PRO A 23 8.85 12.05 -9.05
CA PRO A 23 8.51 11.28 -7.85
C PRO A 23 9.51 11.41 -6.69
N ASN A 24 10.59 12.18 -6.86
CA ASN A 24 11.88 11.96 -6.18
C ASN A 24 11.87 12.11 -4.64
N ASN A 25 10.73 12.41 -4.02
CA ASN A 25 10.55 12.50 -2.57
C ASN A 25 9.43 11.60 -2.01
N PHE A 26 8.87 10.67 -2.79
CA PHE A 26 7.83 9.75 -2.30
C PHE A 26 8.45 8.55 -1.61
N ASP A 27 8.26 8.45 -0.30
CA ASP A 27 8.74 7.36 0.54
C ASP A 27 7.53 6.76 1.26
N THR A 28 6.99 5.67 0.70
CA THR A 28 5.71 5.10 1.14
C THR A 28 5.90 3.89 2.06
N TYR A 29 4.82 3.49 2.72
CA TYR A 29 4.77 2.25 3.48
C TYR A 29 3.41 1.59 3.26
N LEU A 30 3.44 0.39 2.71
CA LEU A 30 2.27 -0.42 2.38
C LEU A 30 2.16 -1.59 3.34
N ARG A 31 1.00 -1.75 3.95
CA ARG A 31 0.64 -2.89 4.82
C ARG A 31 -0.57 -3.61 4.22
N LEU A 32 -0.57 -4.93 4.27
CA LEU A 32 -1.66 -5.78 3.81
C LEU A 32 -2.25 -6.54 5.01
N PHE A 33 -3.57 -6.51 5.12
CA PHE A 33 -4.31 -7.14 6.20
C PHE A 33 -5.35 -8.13 5.66
N ASP A 34 -5.61 -9.19 6.42
CA ASP A 34 -6.72 -10.12 6.20
C ASP A 34 -8.07 -9.54 6.67
N GLU A 35 -9.16 -10.30 6.48
CA GLU A 35 -10.51 -9.89 6.88
C GLU A 35 -10.66 -9.64 8.39
N SER A 36 -9.83 -10.30 9.21
CA SER A 36 -9.81 -10.13 10.67
C SER A 36 -8.98 -8.92 11.12
N GLY A 37 -8.33 -8.22 10.19
CA GLY A 37 -7.45 -7.09 10.47
C GLY A 37 -6.04 -7.50 10.90
N ASN A 38 -5.65 -8.76 10.72
CA ASN A 38 -4.27 -9.18 10.98
C ASN A 38 -3.38 -8.76 9.82
N GLU A 39 -2.24 -8.14 10.12
CA GLU A 39 -1.23 -7.86 9.10
C GLU A 39 -0.60 -9.17 8.62
N ILE A 40 -0.60 -9.36 7.30
CA ILE A 40 -0.07 -10.57 6.64
C ILE A 40 1.14 -10.26 5.75
N ASN A 41 1.34 -9.00 5.35
CA ASN A 41 2.51 -8.58 4.57
C ASN A 41 2.71 -7.06 4.65
N PHE A 42 3.92 -6.58 4.41
CA PHE A 42 4.24 -5.15 4.31
C PHE A 42 5.47 -4.93 3.42
N ASN A 43 5.58 -3.73 2.87
CA ASN A 43 6.78 -3.27 2.17
C ASN A 43 6.88 -1.75 2.26
N ASP A 44 8.11 -1.24 2.42
CA ASP A 44 8.47 0.18 2.41
C ASP A 44 8.97 0.59 1.03
N ASP A 45 10.01 -0.08 0.54
CA ASP A 45 10.67 0.24 -0.73
C ASP A 45 10.58 -0.93 -1.73
N ILE A 46 10.32 -0.61 -2.99
CA ILE A 46 10.43 -1.56 -4.12
C ILE A 46 11.89 -1.99 -4.26
N ASP A 47 12.82 -1.03 -4.21
CA ASP A 47 14.27 -1.21 -4.24
C ASP A 47 15.01 0.04 -3.73
N GLU A 48 16.34 0.02 -3.75
CA GLU A 48 17.18 1.13 -3.24
C GLU A 48 17.00 2.46 -4.02
N GLU A 49 16.55 2.40 -5.27
CA GLU A 49 16.35 3.55 -6.16
C GLU A 49 14.87 3.96 -6.22
N ASN A 50 13.96 3.07 -5.83
CA ASN A 50 12.51 3.27 -5.87
C ASN A 50 11.88 3.11 -4.48
N ARG A 51 11.63 4.27 -3.86
CA ARG A 51 11.06 4.45 -2.52
C ARG A 51 9.52 4.28 -2.44
N PHE A 52 8.88 3.89 -3.55
CA PHE A 52 7.50 3.43 -3.49
C PHE A 52 7.43 2.01 -2.98
N SER A 53 6.30 1.63 -2.39
CA SER A 53 6.09 0.30 -1.83
C SER A 53 5.37 -0.63 -2.79
N ARG A 54 5.77 -1.92 -2.78
CA ARG A 54 5.11 -3.01 -3.51
C ARG A 54 5.06 -4.29 -2.71
N ILE A 55 3.89 -4.92 -2.72
CA ILE A 55 3.69 -6.29 -2.23
C ILE A 55 3.38 -7.19 -3.42
N THR A 56 4.07 -8.32 -3.52
CA THR A 56 3.73 -9.43 -4.42
C THR A 56 3.57 -10.67 -3.57
N THR A 57 2.35 -11.22 -3.50
CA THR A 57 2.03 -12.33 -2.60
C THR A 57 0.92 -13.20 -3.15
N GLU A 58 0.95 -14.49 -2.83
CA GLU A 58 -0.16 -15.41 -3.08
C GLU A 58 -1.28 -15.13 -2.07
N LEU A 59 -2.50 -14.94 -2.54
CA LEU A 59 -3.69 -14.78 -1.71
C LEU A 59 -4.73 -15.84 -2.05
N ALA A 60 -5.43 -16.32 -1.03
CA ALA A 60 -6.64 -17.13 -1.21
C ALA A 60 -7.84 -16.23 -1.53
N LEU A 61 -8.94 -16.84 -1.99
CA LEU A 61 -10.20 -16.13 -2.18
C LEU A 61 -10.66 -15.48 -0.87
N GLY A 62 -11.07 -14.21 -0.92
CA GLY A 62 -11.49 -13.50 0.29
C GLY A 62 -11.40 -11.98 0.21
N THR A 63 -11.77 -11.33 1.31
CA THR A 63 -11.65 -9.88 1.49
C THR A 63 -10.32 -9.54 2.14
N TYR A 64 -9.64 -8.52 1.60
CA TYR A 64 -8.38 -8.01 2.14
C TYR A 64 -8.39 -6.48 2.19
N TYR A 65 -7.46 -5.94 2.98
CA TYR A 65 -7.31 -4.52 3.19
C TYR A 65 -5.87 -4.07 2.96
N ALA A 66 -5.67 -3.07 2.11
CA ALA A 66 -4.38 -2.42 1.91
C ALA A 66 -4.36 -1.09 2.67
N GLY A 67 -3.43 -0.97 3.60
CA GLY A 67 -3.17 0.24 4.34
C GLY A 67 -1.94 0.96 3.79
N VAL A 68 -2.06 2.27 3.55
CA VAL A 68 -1.00 3.08 2.94
C VAL A 68 -0.67 4.24 3.88
N SER A 69 0.62 4.52 4.02
CA SER A 69 1.16 5.68 4.75
C SER A 69 2.48 6.14 4.12
N GLY A 70 3.08 7.21 4.64
CA GLY A 70 4.50 7.51 4.38
C GLY A 70 5.40 6.71 5.31
N TYR A 71 6.63 6.39 4.89
CA TYR A 71 7.62 5.65 5.68
C TYR A 71 7.79 6.19 7.12
N SER A 72 7.85 7.52 7.25
CA SER A 72 7.95 8.20 8.55
C SER A 72 6.75 8.00 9.50
N ASN A 73 5.66 7.41 9.01
CA ASN A 73 4.44 7.10 9.74
C ASN A 73 4.09 5.60 9.64
N ALA A 74 5.10 4.72 9.59
CA ALA A 74 4.90 3.27 9.49
C ALA A 74 4.05 2.68 10.64
N ASP A 75 4.12 3.29 11.84
CA ASP A 75 3.36 2.90 13.03
C ASP A 75 1.91 3.44 13.06
N TYR A 76 1.39 3.96 11.95
CA TYR A 76 0.02 4.47 11.94
C TYR A 76 -1.00 3.38 12.31
N GLU A 77 -1.99 3.76 13.10
CA GLU A 77 -3.10 2.88 13.48
C GLU A 77 -4.10 2.80 12.32
N PRO A 78 -4.20 1.64 11.65
CA PRO A 78 -4.94 1.53 10.40
C PRO A 78 -6.46 1.59 10.59
N ASN A 79 -6.93 1.41 11.83
CA ASN A 79 -8.33 1.44 12.24
C ASN A 79 -8.83 2.85 12.64
N VAL A 80 -7.96 3.86 12.64
CA VAL A 80 -8.36 5.25 12.92
C VAL A 80 -8.49 6.02 11.61
N ALA A 81 -9.74 6.27 11.22
CA ALA A 81 -10.05 7.12 10.08
C ALA A 81 -9.40 8.50 10.26
N GLY A 82 -8.55 8.91 9.32
CA GLY A 82 -7.88 10.22 9.32
C GLY A 82 -6.39 10.22 9.63
N MET A 83 -5.79 9.08 10.02
CA MET A 83 -4.32 8.97 10.20
C MET A 83 -3.57 8.41 8.98
N VAL A 84 -4.29 8.25 7.86
CA VAL A 84 -3.72 7.73 6.61
C VAL A 84 -2.63 8.67 6.06
N TRP A 85 -2.63 9.97 6.41
CA TRP A 85 -1.53 10.89 6.11
C TRP A 85 -1.47 12.02 7.13
N GLN A 86 -0.44 12.07 7.98
CA GLN A 86 0.08 13.35 8.47
C GLN A 86 1.46 13.53 7.83
N GLU A 87 1.45 14.19 6.69
CA GLU A 87 2.66 14.69 6.08
C GLU A 87 3.26 15.74 7.01
N LYS A 88 4.57 15.69 7.18
CA LYS A 88 5.38 16.78 7.75
C LYS A 88 4.89 18.09 7.16
N GLN A 89 4.50 19.05 8.00
CA GLN A 89 3.92 20.32 7.54
C GLN A 89 4.77 20.96 6.42
N GLY A 90 4.21 21.07 5.21
CA GLY A 90 4.78 21.92 4.15
C GLY A 90 4.75 21.41 2.71
N THR A 91 4.32 20.19 2.41
CA THR A 91 4.27 19.67 1.04
C THR A 91 2.83 19.47 0.53
N THR A 92 2.66 19.63 -0.78
CA THR A 92 1.38 19.55 -1.51
C THR A 92 0.73 18.18 -1.31
N PRO A 93 -0.62 18.07 -1.25
CA PRO A 93 -1.28 16.77 -1.16
C PRO A 93 -1.00 15.97 -2.43
N CYS A 94 -0.03 15.06 -2.34
CA CYS A 94 0.37 14.24 -3.46
C CYS A 94 -0.58 13.04 -3.62
N SER A 95 -1.02 12.83 -4.85
CA SER A 95 -1.97 11.77 -5.19
C SER A 95 -1.20 10.51 -5.58
N PHE A 96 -1.38 9.44 -4.81
CA PHE A 96 -0.85 8.11 -5.16
C PHE A 96 -1.90 7.27 -5.87
N VAL A 97 -1.45 6.34 -6.71
CA VAL A 97 -2.32 5.31 -7.29
C VAL A 97 -1.99 3.98 -6.64
N LEU A 98 -3.02 3.27 -6.20
CA LEU A 98 -2.92 1.88 -5.78
C LEU A 98 -3.37 1.00 -6.94
N THR A 99 -2.45 0.22 -7.49
CA THR A 99 -2.79 -0.76 -8.52
C THR A 99 -2.80 -2.15 -7.92
N THR A 100 -3.89 -2.88 -8.14
CA THR A 100 -4.02 -4.29 -7.76
C THR A 100 -4.13 -5.13 -9.03
N THR A 101 -3.18 -6.04 -9.26
CA THR A 101 -3.20 -6.96 -10.40
C THR A 101 -3.22 -8.39 -9.90
N ILE A 102 -4.18 -9.19 -10.38
CA ILE A 102 -4.25 -10.63 -10.14
C ILE A 102 -3.63 -11.33 -11.36
N LEU A 103 -2.53 -12.04 -11.17
CA LEU A 103 -1.93 -12.86 -12.22
C LEU A 103 -2.62 -14.23 -12.21
N MET A 104 -3.41 -14.52 -13.24
CA MET A 104 -3.93 -15.87 -13.44
C MET A 104 -2.84 -16.74 -14.07
N ALA A 105 -2.67 -17.96 -13.55
CA ALA A 105 -1.82 -18.99 -14.16
C ALA A 105 -2.48 -19.59 -15.42
#